data_AF-A0AAU6Y8B7-F1
#
_entry.id   AF-A0AAU6Y8B7-F1
#
_cell.length_a   1.000
_cell.length_b   1.000
_cell.length_c   1.000
_cell.angle_alpha   90.00
_cell.angle_beta   90.00
_cell.angle_gamma   90.00
#
_symmetry.space_group_name_H-M   'P 1'
#
loop_
_entity.id
_entity.type
_entity.pdbx_description
1 polymer ?
#
loop_
_entity_poly.entity_id
_entity_poly.type
_entity_poly.pdbx_seq_one_letter_code
_entity_poly.pdbx_strand_id
1 'polypeptide(L)'
;MRVLLATMAGCLLATLAFSAQARALSQNDRHTCGWGAQIAAEAQQAKLSGVTLYATRKKLQVRKFPKPWMRMTAFGITEQTYNSRSRLKPAAIKQTYYEQCVQHAVAKR
;
A
#
# COMPACT_ATOMS: atom_id res chain seq x y z
N MET A 1 -28.08 -25.75 -42.05
CA MET A 1 -26.74 -26.18 -41.52
C MET A 1 -25.69 -25.06 -41.46
N ARG A 2 -25.84 -23.91 -42.14
CA ARG A 2 -24.85 -22.80 -42.09
C ARG A 2 -25.00 -21.87 -40.87
N VAL A 3 -26.22 -21.69 -40.37
CA VAL A 3 -26.50 -20.79 -39.23
C VAL A 3 -26.03 -21.38 -37.88
N LEU A 4 -26.06 -22.72 -37.75
CA LEU A 4 -25.61 -23.44 -36.55
C LEU A 4 -24.08 -23.44 -36.39
N LEU A 5 -23.34 -23.32 -37.48
CA LEU A 5 -21.87 -23.20 -37.46
C LEU A 5 -21.42 -21.81 -37.00
N ALA A 6 -22.17 -20.77 -37.37
CA ALA A 6 -21.88 -19.39 -36.98
C ALA A 6 -22.09 -19.14 -35.48
N THR A 7 -23.08 -19.78 -34.87
CA THR A 7 -23.32 -19.69 -33.41
C THR A 7 -22.28 -20.44 -32.59
N MET A 8 -21.78 -21.59 -33.07
CA MET A 8 -20.68 -22.30 -32.41
C MET A 8 -19.35 -21.54 -32.48
N ALA A 9 -19.07 -20.84 -33.59
CA ALA A 9 -17.87 -20.02 -33.72
C ALA A 9 -17.87 -18.81 -32.77
N GLY A 10 -19.04 -18.21 -32.50
CA GLY A 10 -19.18 -17.12 -31.53
C GLY A 10 -18.97 -17.57 -30.08
N CYS A 11 -19.43 -18.77 -29.71
CA CYS A 11 -19.22 -19.34 -28.37
C CYS A 11 -17.77 -19.73 -28.09
N LEU A 12 -16.97 -20.03 -29.12
CA LEU A 12 -15.54 -20.35 -28.97
C LEU A 12 -14.65 -19.11 -28.79
N LEU A 13 -15.07 -17.93 -29.27
CA LEU A 13 -14.30 -16.69 -29.13
C LEU A 13 -14.57 -15.98 -27.78
N ALA A 14 -15.69 -16.26 -27.12
CA ALA A 14 -16.05 -15.66 -25.83
C ALA A 14 -15.34 -16.31 -24.62
N THR A 15 -14.81 -17.52 -24.76
CA THR A 15 -14.15 -18.26 -23.65
C THR A 15 -12.69 -17.85 -23.43
N LEU A 16 -12.07 -17.10 -24.35
CA LEU A 16 -10.69 -16.62 -24.22
C LEU A 16 -10.58 -15.24 -23.54
N ALA A 17 -11.70 -14.62 -23.15
CA ALA A 17 -11.72 -13.25 -22.64
C ALA A 17 -11.59 -13.09 -21.11
N PHE A 18 -11.49 -14.18 -20.33
CA PHE A 18 -11.58 -14.12 -18.85
C PHE A 18 -10.37 -14.64 -18.08
N SER A 19 -9.16 -14.26 -18.49
CA SER A 19 -7.99 -14.40 -17.62
C SER A 19 -7.15 -13.12 -17.58
N ALA A 20 -7.81 -11.98 -17.32
CA ALA A 20 -7.17 -10.96 -16.51
C ALA A 20 -6.97 -11.53 -15.10
N GLN A 21 -5.99 -12.43 -14.94
CA GLN A 21 -5.55 -12.90 -13.64
C GLN A 21 -5.01 -11.69 -12.90
N ALA A 22 -5.86 -11.03 -12.12
CA ALA A 22 -5.44 -10.08 -11.10
C ALA A 22 -4.50 -10.86 -10.18
N ARG A 23 -3.18 -10.75 -10.42
CA ARG A 23 -2.16 -11.50 -9.70
C ARG A 23 -2.31 -11.17 -8.22
N ALA A 24 -2.76 -12.15 -7.44
CA ALA A 24 -3.08 -11.95 -6.03
C ALA A 24 -1.88 -11.33 -5.29
N LEU A 25 -2.15 -10.29 -4.50
CA LEU A 25 -1.13 -9.61 -3.70
C LEU A 25 -0.47 -10.61 -2.75
N SER A 26 0.87 -10.67 -2.76
CA SER A 26 1.59 -11.63 -1.91
C SER A 26 1.40 -11.31 -0.42
N GLN A 27 1.53 -12.32 0.44
CA GLN A 27 1.51 -12.10 1.88
C GLN A 27 2.61 -11.14 2.34
N ASN A 28 3.78 -11.19 1.70
CA ASN A 28 4.88 -10.26 1.99
C ASN A 28 4.53 -8.81 1.64
N ASP A 29 3.83 -8.57 0.53
CA ASP A 29 3.41 -7.21 0.15
C ASP A 29 2.35 -6.68 1.13
N ARG A 30 1.37 -7.52 1.50
CA ARG A 30 0.37 -7.17 2.53
C ARG A 30 1.05 -6.81 3.85
N HIS A 31 2.02 -7.61 4.29
CA HIS A 31 2.77 -7.35 5.50
C HIS A 31 3.58 -6.05 5.39
N THR A 32 4.25 -5.81 4.26
CA THR A 32 5.04 -4.59 4.02
C THR A 32 4.16 -3.34 4.02
N CYS A 33 3.02 -3.37 3.33
CA CYS A 33 2.04 -2.28 3.34
C CYS A 33 1.44 -2.06 4.73
N GLY A 34 1.11 -3.13 5.45
CA GLY A 34 0.59 -3.03 6.82
C GLY A 34 1.59 -2.42 7.79
N TRP A 35 2.86 -2.81 7.67
CA TRP A 35 3.95 -2.21 8.45
C TRP A 35 4.14 -0.73 8.12
N GLY A 36 4.19 -0.35 6.84
CA GLY A 36 4.32 1.06 6.43
C GLY A 36 3.15 1.92 6.89
N ALA A 37 1.93 1.39 6.80
CA ALA A 37 0.72 2.04 7.30
C ALA A 37 0.77 2.31 8.80
N GLN A 38 1.32 1.37 9.58
CA GLN A 38 1.51 1.56 11.01
C GLN A 38 2.52 2.68 11.31
N ILE A 39 3.62 2.76 10.55
CA ILE A 39 4.58 3.88 10.69
C ILE A 39 3.91 5.22 10.37
N ALA A 40 3.12 5.30 9.30
CA ALA A 40 2.37 6.51 8.93
C ALA A 40 1.40 6.94 10.04
N ALA A 41 0.70 5.98 10.65
CA ALA A 41 -0.21 6.24 11.77
C ALA A 41 0.54 6.76 13.01
N GLU A 42 1.65 6.13 13.38
CA GLU A 42 2.51 6.57 14.49
C GLU A 42 3.05 7.99 14.26
N ALA A 43 3.50 8.30 13.05
CA ALA A 43 3.95 9.62 12.66
C ALA A 43 2.82 10.66 12.74
N GLN A 44 1.62 10.31 12.26
CA GLN A 44 0.45 11.20 12.32
C GLN A 44 0.02 11.46 13.76
N GLN A 45 0.02 10.43 14.61
CA GLN A 45 -0.28 10.59 16.04
C GLN A 45 0.70 11.56 16.70
N ALA A 46 2.01 11.37 16.46
CA ALA A 46 3.05 12.23 17.01
C ALA A 46 2.91 13.68 16.52
N LYS A 47 2.63 13.88 15.22
CA LYS A 47 2.37 15.19 14.63
C LYS A 47 1.17 15.89 15.28
N LEU A 48 0.06 15.18 15.44
CA LEU A 48 -1.15 15.73 16.04
C LEU A 48 -0.99 16.03 17.53
N SER A 49 -0.12 15.30 18.24
CA SER A 49 0.23 15.58 19.63
C SER A 49 1.33 16.64 19.79
N GLY A 50 1.68 17.37 18.72
CA GLY A 50 2.65 18.46 18.76
C GLY A 50 4.12 18.04 18.84
N VAL A 51 4.44 16.75 18.70
CA VAL A 51 5.82 16.27 18.67
C VAL A 51 6.45 16.67 17.34
N THR A 52 7.64 17.28 17.38
CA THR A 52 8.33 17.75 16.19
C THR A 52 8.84 16.61 15.31
N LEU A 53 8.99 16.86 14.01
CA LEU A 53 9.60 15.90 13.08
C LEU A 53 10.99 15.47 13.57
N TYR A 54 11.80 16.40 14.08
CA TYR A 54 13.12 16.11 14.64
C TYR A 54 13.05 15.08 15.77
N ALA A 55 12.16 15.29 16.75
CA ALA A 55 12.02 14.38 17.88
C ALA A 55 11.58 12.97 17.43
N THR A 56 10.64 12.90 16.48
CA THR A 56 10.19 11.62 15.90
C THR A 56 11.30 10.93 15.11
N ARG A 57 12.09 11.67 14.32
CA ARG A 57 13.28 11.15 13.63
C ARG A 57 14.30 10.58 14.62
N LYS A 58 14.59 11.29 15.71
CA LYS A 58 15.52 10.81 16.75
C LYS A 58 15.06 9.49 17.37
N LYS A 59 13.75 9.32 17.62
CA LYS A 59 13.18 8.04 18.08
C LYS A 59 13.38 6.91 17.06
N LEU A 60 13.21 7.18 15.77
CA LEU A 60 13.47 6.20 14.72
C LEU A 60 14.96 5.85 14.57
N GLN A 61 15.89 6.78 14.85
CA GLN A 61 17.33 6.50 14.80
C GLN A 61 17.73 5.39 15.77
N VAL A 62 17.19 5.39 16.98
CA VAL A 62 17.52 4.38 18.01
C VAL A 62 16.64 3.12 17.95
N ARG A 63 15.57 3.13 17.15
CA ARG A 63 14.70 1.96 16.94
C ARG A 63 15.48 0.84 16.26
N LYS A 64 15.30 -0.40 16.74
CA LYS A 64 15.79 -1.62 16.10
C LYS A 64 14.84 -1.99 14.96
N PHE A 65 15.41 -2.28 13.79
CA PHE A 65 14.66 -2.72 12.61
C PHE A 65 15.11 -4.11 12.19
N PRO A 66 14.18 -5.04 11.91
CA PRO A 66 14.54 -6.40 11.49
C PRO A 66 15.25 -6.46 10.14
N LYS A 67 14.92 -5.55 9.22
CA LYS A 67 15.53 -5.49 7.89
C LYS A 67 16.21 -4.13 7.66
N PRO A 68 17.38 -4.07 6.99
CA PRO A 68 18.14 -2.82 6.82
C PRO A 68 17.35 -1.68 6.14
N TRP A 69 16.54 -2.01 5.13
CA TRP A 69 15.76 -1.04 4.36
C TRP A 69 14.61 -0.38 5.15
N MET A 70 14.14 -1.02 6.23
CA MET A 70 12.98 -0.54 7.00
C MET A 70 13.29 0.79 7.70
N ARG A 71 14.54 0.99 8.13
CA ARG A 71 14.94 2.23 8.79
C ARG A 71 14.70 3.44 7.87
N MET A 72 15.29 3.42 6.68
CA MET A 72 15.18 4.52 5.72
C MET A 72 13.74 4.71 5.23
N THR A 73 13.01 3.61 5.05
CA THR A 73 11.59 3.66 4.69
C THR A 73 10.76 4.33 5.78
N ALA A 74 11.01 4.00 7.06
CA ALA A 74 10.31 4.62 8.17
C ALA A 74 10.61 6.12 8.28
N PHE A 75 11.85 6.56 8.01
CA PHE A 75 12.17 7.98 7.89
C PHE A 75 11.37 8.66 6.79
N GLY A 76 11.36 8.10 5.58
CA GLY A 76 10.63 8.66 4.44
C GLY A 76 9.13 8.80 4.69
N ILE A 77 8.49 7.74 5.22
CA ILE A 77 7.05 7.75 5.56
C ILE A 77 6.77 8.83 6.61
N THR A 78 7.61 8.92 7.64
CA THR A 78 7.45 9.92 8.71
C THR A 78 7.57 11.32 8.16
N GLU A 79 8.60 11.59 7.37
CA GLU A 79 8.82 12.89 6.75
C GLU A 79 7.66 13.30 5.84
N GLN A 80 7.17 12.41 4.99
CA GLN A 80 6.00 12.65 4.15
C GLN A 80 4.74 12.94 4.98
N THR A 81 4.52 12.20 6.07
CA THR A 81 3.36 12.40 6.96
C THR A 81 3.40 13.76 7.65
N TYR A 82 4.58 14.20 8.08
CA TYR A 82 4.77 15.52 8.69
C TYR A 82 4.60 16.65 7.68
N ASN A 83 5.15 16.50 6.47
CA ASN A 83 5.08 17.51 5.40
C ASN A 83 3.68 17.64 4.80
N SER A 84 2.86 16.59 4.87
CA SER A 84 1.46 16.65 4.47
C SER A 84 0.67 17.69 5.27
N ARG A 85 -0.29 18.39 4.66
CA ARG A 85 -1.21 19.29 5.38
C ARG A 85 -2.33 18.54 6.13
N SER A 86 -2.43 17.23 5.93
CA SER A 86 -3.49 16.41 6.52
C SER A 86 -3.46 16.41 8.04
N ARG A 87 -4.65 16.59 8.64
CA ARG A 87 -4.94 16.41 10.07
C ARG A 87 -5.92 15.26 10.32
N LEU A 88 -6.03 14.33 9.37
CA LEU A 88 -6.84 13.12 9.54
C LEU A 88 -6.38 12.34 10.77
N LYS A 89 -7.34 11.64 11.39
CA LYS A 89 -7.06 10.73 12.52
C LYS A 89 -6.03 9.67 12.10
N PRO A 90 -5.15 9.21 13.00
CA PRO A 90 -4.14 8.19 12.70
C PRO A 90 -4.71 6.91 12.07
N ALA A 91 -5.90 6.47 12.52
CA ALA A 91 -6.57 5.30 11.96
C ALA A 91 -6.95 5.49 10.49
N ALA A 92 -7.40 6.69 10.10
CA ALA A 92 -7.71 7.00 8.71
C ALA A 92 -6.43 7.04 7.86
N ILE A 93 -5.35 7.67 8.35
CA ILE A 93 -4.05 7.64 7.67
C ILE A 93 -3.53 6.21 7.50
N LYS A 94 -3.66 5.35 8.52
CA LYS A 94 -3.29 3.94 8.44
C LYS A 94 -4.02 3.25 7.29
N GLN A 95 -5.34 3.41 7.22
CA GLN A 95 -6.17 2.77 6.20
C GLN A 95 -5.80 3.29 4.80
N THR A 96 -5.77 4.60 4.62
CA THR A 96 -5.45 5.21 3.33
C THR A 96 -4.06 4.82 2.83
N TYR A 97 -3.05 4.84 3.71
CA TYR A 97 -1.69 4.41 3.34
C TYR A 97 -1.68 2.94 2.90
N TYR A 98 -2.35 2.07 3.66
CA TYR A 98 -2.41 0.64 3.34
C TYR A 98 -3.03 0.41 1.96
N GLU A 99 -4.18 1.03 1.70
CA GLU A 99 -4.88 0.94 0.42
C GLU A 99 -4.01 1.44 -0.73
N GLN A 100 -3.40 2.61 -0.59
CA GLN A 100 -2.53 3.17 -1.64
C GLN A 100 -1.31 2.27 -1.92
N CYS A 101 -0.69 1.70 -0.88
CA CYS A 101 0.42 0.78 -1.03
C CYS A 101 -0.01 -0.52 -1.74
N VAL A 102 -1.17 -1.07 -1.37
CA VAL A 102 -1.74 -2.26 -2.02
C VAL A 102 -2.04 -2.00 -3.49
N GLN A 103 -2.68 -0.87 -3.81
CA GLN A 103 -2.97 -0.49 -5.20
C GLN A 103 -1.69 -0.34 -6.02
N HIS A 104 -0.66 0.30 -5.45
CA HIS A 104 0.64 0.41 -6.11
C HIS A 104 1.30 -0.95 -6.35
N ALA A 105 1.26 -1.84 -5.36
CA ALA A 105 1.84 -3.17 -5.46
C ALA A 105 1.14 -4.06 -6.50
N VAL A 106 -0.18 -3.91 -6.65
CA VAL A 106 -0.97 -4.57 -7.71
C VAL A 106 -0.62 -3.98 -9.08
N ALA A 107 -0.56 -2.66 -9.20
CA ALA A 107 -0.30 -1.98 -10.48
C ALA A 107 1.13 -2.21 -11.03
N LYS A 108 2.10 -2.50 -10.16
CA LYS A 108 3.48 -2.79 -10.57
C LYS A 108 3.64 -4.18 -11.22
N ARG A 109 2.67 -5.08 -11.06
CA ARG A 109 2.74 -6.48 -11.47
C ARG A 109 2.02 -6.75 -12.79
#